data_AF-A0A1F7F6D6-F1
#
_entry.id   AF-A0A1F7F6D6-F1
#
_cell.length_a   1.000
_cell.length_b   1.000
_cell.length_c   1.000
_cell.angle_alpha   90.00
_cell.angle_beta   90.00
_cell.angle_gamma   90.00
#
_symmetry.space_group_name_H-M   'P 1'
#
loop_
_entity.id
_entity.type
_entity.pdbx_description
1 polymer ?
#
loop_
_entity_poly.entity_id
_entity_poly.type
_entity_poly.pdbx_seq_one_letter_code
_entity_poly.pdbx_strand_id
1 'polypeptide(L)'
;MAAENFIMVLVTLLRIYEMLIFMRIILSWVPMAPDHVIVDWLVRLTDPVLLPVRELYVRLMDRLNVQLPIDLSPLMVFLLIGFLERTLISLI
;
A
#
# COMPACT_ATOMS: atom_id res chain seq x y z
N MET A 1 26.20 -12.76 5.52
CA MET A 1 26.54 -12.10 4.24
C MET A 1 25.51 -12.30 3.12
N ALA A 2 25.37 -13.47 2.48
CA ALA A 2 24.46 -13.59 1.31
C ALA A 2 22.96 -13.41 1.66
N ALA A 3 22.51 -14.00 2.76
CA ALA A 3 21.13 -13.86 3.25
C ALA A 3 20.80 -12.42 3.68
N GLU A 4 21.71 -11.77 4.39
CA GLU A 4 21.58 -10.36 4.81
C GLU A 4 21.43 -9.43 3.59
N ASN A 5 22.26 -9.62 2.56
CA ASN A 5 22.16 -8.84 1.32
C ASN A 5 20.80 -9.04 0.64
N PHE A 6 20.29 -10.27 0.61
CA PHE A 6 18.97 -10.56 0.04
C PHE A 6 17.85 -9.85 0.83
N ILE A 7 17.89 -9.92 2.17
CA ILE A 7 16.91 -9.24 3.04
C ILE A 7 16.96 -7.72 2.80
N MET A 8 18.15 -7.13 2.69
CA MET A 8 18.31 -5.70 2.42
C MET A 8 17.73 -5.26 1.08
N VAL A 9 17.87 -6.08 0.03
CA VAL A 9 17.22 -5.84 -1.27
C VAL A 9 15.70 -5.86 -1.12
N LEU A 10 15.14 -6.86 -0.42
CA LEU A 10 13.70 -6.96 -0.20
C LEU A 10 13.15 -5.77 0.59
N VAL A 11 13.83 -5.36 1.66
CA VAL A 11 13.47 -4.18 2.45
C VAL A 11 13.51 -2.91 1.59
N THR A 12 14.51 -2.78 0.71
CA THR A 12 14.62 -1.63 -0.20
C THR A 12 13.44 -1.59 -1.18
N LEU A 13 13.05 -2.73 -1.75
CA LEU A 13 11.89 -2.81 -2.63
C LEU A 13 10.58 -2.47 -1.90
N LEU A 14 10.42 -2.94 -0.66
CA LEU A 14 9.28 -2.61 0.19
C LEU A 14 9.20 -1.11 0.45
N ARG A 15 10.31 -0.43 0.76
CA ARG A 15 10.34 1.04 0.95
C ARG A 15 9.96 1.83 -0.29
N ILE A 16 10.42 1.39 -1.45
CA ILE A 16 10.03 2.00 -2.72
C ILE A 16 8.52 1.86 -2.91
N TYR A 17 7.98 0.67 -2.63
CA TYR A 17 6.55 0.44 -2.73
C TYR A 17 5.74 1.21 -1.67
N GLU A 18 6.24 1.31 -0.43
CA GLU A 18 5.66 2.14 0.64
C GLU A 18 5.53 3.60 0.19
N MET A 19 6.54 4.13 -0.49
CA MET A 19 6.50 5.48 -1.07
C MET A 19 5.41 5.63 -2.14
N LEU A 20 5.19 4.60 -2.99
CA LEU A 20 4.08 4.62 -3.95
C LEU A 20 2.72 4.67 -3.23
N ILE A 21 2.55 3.89 -2.17
CA ILE A 21 1.32 3.89 -1.37
C ILE A 21 1.15 5.22 -0.62
N PHE A 22 2.23 5.81 -0.12
CA PHE A 22 2.20 7.13 0.49
C PHE A 22 1.76 8.21 -0.51
N MET A 23 2.27 8.16 -1.75
CA MET A 23 1.78 9.03 -2.83
C MET A 23 0.29 8.79 -3.11
N ARG A 24 -0.20 7.53 -3.10
CA ARG A 24 -1.64 7.24 -3.24
C ARG A 24 -2.47 7.92 -2.17
N ILE A 25 -2.01 7.86 -0.92
CA ILE A 25 -2.66 8.49 0.22
C ILE A 25 -2.69 10.00 0.03
N ILE A 26 -1.60 10.65 -0.37
CA ILE A 26 -1.61 12.11 -0.60
C ILE A 26 -2.55 12.46 -1.76
N LEU A 27 -2.42 11.77 -2.89
CA LEU A 27 -3.16 12.07 -4.11
C LEU A 27 -4.67 11.81 -3.97
N SER A 28 -5.13 10.98 -3.02
CA SER A 28 -6.56 10.82 -2.77
C SER A 28 -7.26 12.07 -2.23
N TRP A 29 -6.50 13.05 -1.72
CA TRP A 29 -7.03 14.34 -1.23
C TRP A 29 -6.84 15.47 -2.24
N VAL A 30 -6.07 15.23 -3.30
CA VAL A 30 -5.81 16.23 -4.34
C VAL A 30 -6.84 16.04 -5.45
N PRO A 31 -7.65 17.06 -5.78
CA PRO A 31 -8.54 16.98 -6.93
C PRO A 31 -7.70 17.01 -8.21
N MET A 32 -7.49 15.83 -8.81
CA MET A 32 -6.77 15.67 -10.08
C MET A 32 -7.74 15.32 -11.22
N ALA A 33 -7.39 15.71 -12.43
CA ALA A 33 -8.13 15.32 -13.62
C ALA A 33 -8.05 13.79 -13.82
N PRO A 34 -9.13 13.11 -14.25
CA PRO A 34 -9.20 11.65 -14.38
C PRO A 34 -8.14 11.02 -15.31
N ASP A 35 -7.56 11.81 -16.20
CA ASP A 35 -6.65 11.42 -17.29
C ASP A 35 -5.19 11.79 -17.00
N HIS A 36 -4.85 12.08 -15.74
CA HIS A 36 -3.49 12.43 -15.37
C HIS A 36 -2.57 11.20 -15.38
N VAL A 37 -1.66 11.14 -16.35
CA VAL A 37 -0.75 10.00 -16.62
C VAL A 37 -0.04 9.48 -15.37
N ILE A 38 0.42 10.36 -14.48
CA ILE A 38 1.12 9.95 -13.24
C ILE A 38 0.18 9.20 -12.29
N VAL A 39 -1.09 9.63 -12.18
CA VAL A 39 -2.10 8.97 -11.34
C VAL A 39 -2.40 7.58 -11.91
N ASP A 40 -2.57 7.47 -13.22
CA ASP A 40 -2.81 6.20 -13.91
C ASP A 40 -1.67 5.19 -13.67
N TRP A 41 -0.43 5.64 -13.78
CA TRP A 41 0.73 4.79 -13.47
C TRP A 41 0.73 4.35 -12.02
N LEU A 42 0.48 5.29 -11.10
CA LEU A 42 0.42 4.99 -9.69
C LEU A 42 -0.69 3.98 -9.37
N VAL A 43 -1.85 4.11 -10.01
CA VAL A 43 -2.96 3.16 -9.91
C VAL A 43 -2.53 1.79 -10.37
N ARG A 44 -1.98 1.68 -11.58
CA ARG A 44 -1.56 0.40 -12.15
C ARG A 44 -0.50 -0.33 -11.32
N LEU A 45 0.41 0.41 -10.70
CA LEU A 45 1.46 -0.15 -9.86
C LEU A 45 0.95 -0.60 -8.49
N THR A 46 -0.05 0.10 -7.94
CA THR A 46 -0.51 -0.11 -6.56
C THR A 46 -1.74 -1.04 -6.47
N ASP A 47 -2.61 -1.03 -7.49
CA ASP A 47 -3.87 -1.78 -7.53
C ASP A 47 -3.73 -3.31 -7.42
N PRO A 48 -2.69 -3.98 -7.95
CA PRO A 48 -2.52 -5.41 -7.76
C PRO A 48 -2.51 -5.84 -6.28
N VAL A 49 -2.08 -4.95 -5.36
CA VAL A 49 -2.10 -5.19 -3.92
C VAL A 49 -3.29 -4.49 -3.26
N LEU A 50 -3.60 -3.25 -3.66
CA LEU A 50 -4.69 -2.48 -3.05
C LEU A 50 -6.08 -3.06 -3.33
N LEU A 51 -6.35 -3.57 -4.53
CA LEU A 51 -7.67 -4.11 -4.88
C LEU A 51 -8.07 -5.30 -4.00
N PRO A 52 -7.23 -6.35 -3.82
CA PRO A 52 -7.55 -7.44 -2.89
C PRO A 52 -7.78 -6.95 -1.45
N VAL A 53 -6.95 -6.01 -0.98
CA VAL A 53 -7.05 -5.47 0.38
C VAL A 53 -8.32 -4.62 0.54
N ARG A 54 -8.71 -3.87 -0.49
CA ARG A 54 -9.95 -3.10 -0.53
C ARG A 54 -11.18 -4.01 -0.56
N GLU A 55 -11.16 -5.09 -1.31
CA GLU A 55 -12.25 -6.07 -1.29
C GLU A 55 -12.42 -6.70 0.09
N LEU A 56 -11.30 -7.05 0.74
CA LEU A 56 -11.35 -7.56 2.11
C LEU A 56 -11.87 -6.51 3.09
N TYR A 57 -11.41 -5.26 2.96
CA TYR A 57 -11.88 -4.13 3.76
C TYR A 57 -13.39 -3.97 3.68
N VAL A 58 -13.94 -3.87 2.46
CA VAL A 58 -15.38 -3.69 2.23
C VAL A 58 -16.16 -4.85 2.83
N ARG A 59 -15.75 -6.10 2.57
CA ARG A 59 -16.39 -7.29 3.14
C ARG A 59 -16.39 -7.29 4.67
N LEU A 60 -15.32 -6.80 5.30
CA LEU A 60 -15.22 -6.69 6.76
C LEU A 60 -16.14 -5.59 7.31
N MET A 61 -16.17 -4.42 6.67
CA MET A 61 -17.03 -3.30 7.08
C MET A 61 -18.51 -3.64 6.93
N ASP A 62 -18.89 -4.30 5.83
CA ASP A 62 -20.26 -4.79 5.59
C ASP A 62 -20.70 -5.76 6.70
N ARG A 63 -19.83 -6.70 7.11
CA ARG A 63 -20.11 -7.63 8.22
C ARG A 63 -20.29 -6.94 9.55
N LEU A 64 -19.63 -5.80 9.76
CA LEU A 64 -19.75 -4.99 10.98
C LEU A 64 -20.90 -3.98 10.88
N ASN A 65 -21.62 -3.94 9.75
CA ASN A 65 -22.69 -3.00 9.48
C ASN A 65 -22.23 -1.53 9.57
N VAL A 66 -20.97 -1.28 9.22
CA VAL A 66 -20.33 0.05 9.20
C VAL A 66 -20.18 0.50 7.75
N GLN A 67 -20.64 1.70 7.43
CA GLN A 67 -20.45 2.31 6.12
C GLN A 67 -19.50 3.49 6.23
N LEU A 68 -18.29 3.32 5.70
CA LEU A 68 -17.28 4.36 5.59
C LEU A 68 -17.17 4.80 4.13
N PRO A 69 -17.36 6.09 3.81
CA PRO A 69 -17.22 6.59 2.44
C PRO A 69 -15.76 6.72 1.99
N ILE A 70 -14.81 6.48 2.90
CA ILE A 70 -13.37 6.63 2.66
C ILE A 70 -12.72 5.25 2.45
N ASP A 71 -11.85 5.16 1.45
CA ASP A 71 -11.05 3.96 1.21
C ASP A 71 -9.82 3.97 2.12
N LEU A 72 -9.87 3.20 3.21
CA LEU A 72 -8.74 3.03 4.13
C LEU A 72 -7.76 1.93 3.68
N SER A 73 -8.00 1.26 2.55
CA SER A 73 -7.09 0.22 2.07
C SER A 73 -5.65 0.69 1.83
N PRO A 74 -5.38 1.91 1.33
CA PRO A 74 -4.00 2.39 1.18
C PRO A 74 -3.30 2.53 2.52
N LEU A 75 -4.01 3.00 3.56
CA LEU A 75 -3.45 3.11 4.90
C LEU A 75 -3.15 1.72 5.49
N MET A 76 -4.03 0.74 5.29
CA MET A 76 -3.79 -0.63 5.76
C MET A 76 -2.56 -1.26 5.08
N VAL A 77 -2.41 -1.07 3.78
CA VAL A 77 -1.23 -1.56 3.04
C VAL A 77 0.04 -0.84 3.50
N PHE A 78 -0.01 0.47 3.72
CA PHE A 78 1.12 1.25 4.25
C PHE A 78 1.59 0.69 5.60
N LEU A 79 0.67 0.49 6.54
CA LEU A 79 0.98 -0.09 7.86
C LEU A 79 1.52 -1.51 7.76
N LEU A 80 0.96 -2.34 6.85
CA LEU A 80 1.41 -3.71 6.63
C LEU A 80 2.84 -3.75 6.09
N ILE A 81 3.19 -2.87 5.14
CA ILE A 81 4.56 -2.77 4.60
C ILE A 81 5.53 -2.38 5.71
N GLY A 82 5.23 -1.34 6.49
CA GLY A 82 6.09 -0.93 7.61
C GLY A 82 6.27 -2.02 8.67
N PHE A 83 5.25 -2.85 8.91
CA PHE A 83 5.37 -4.04 9.76
C PHE A 83 6.29 -5.12 9.15
N LEU A 84 6.13 -5.42 7.86
CA LEU A 84 6.96 -6.39 7.14
C LEU A 84 8.44 -5.95 7.11
N GLU A 85 8.71 -4.68 6.87
CA GLU A 85 10.08 -4.14 6.89
C GLU A 85 10.75 -4.34 8.24
N ARG A 86 10.08 -3.97 9.35
CA ARG A 86 10.61 -4.14 10.70
C ARG A 86 10.87 -5.60 11.03
N THR A 87 9.96 -6.48 10.60
CA THR A 87 10.08 -7.93 10.80
C THR A 87 11.29 -8.47 10.03
N LEU A 88 11.46 -8.10 8.76
CA LEU A 88 12.59 -8.51 7.95
C LEU A 88 13.93 -8.01 8.50
N ILE A 89 13.99 -6.74 8.92
CA ILE A 89 15.21 -6.17 9.54
C ILE A 89 15.55 -6.89 10.84
N SER A 90 14.57 -7.33 11.62
CA SER A 90 14.81 -8.07 12.87
C SER A 90 15.38 -9.48 12.69
N LEU A 91 15.38 -10.01 11.45
CA LEU A 91 15.93 -11.32 11.11
C LEU A 91 17.42 -11.29 10.72
N ILE A 92 18.00 -10.08 10.65
CA ILE A 92 19.44 -9.84 10.44
C ILE A 92 20.13 -9.77 11.81
#